data_AF-A0A0B7BHH5-F1
#
_entry.id   AF-A0A0B7BHH5-F1
#
_cell.length_a   1.000
_cell.length_b   1.000
_cell.length_c   1.000
_cell.angle_alpha   90.00
_cell.angle_beta   90.00
_cell.angle_gamma   90.00
#
_symmetry.space_group_name_H-M   'P 1'
#
loop_
_entity.id
_entity.type
_entity.pdbx_description
1 polymer ?
#
loop_
_entity_poly.entity_id
_entity_poly.type
_entity_poly.pdbx_seq_one_letter_code
_entity_poly.pdbx_strand_id
1 'polypeptide(L)'
;MSYNETNSTNTTNYFNQYSDLYQFYTYIYYTYKIILTVTGTLLNVYFLAAILCSKEMRSRLRNKIICNSLILHLVDSAFVMPLVVAMRKRRASCIFRTFLSNISLIQDFIGNWLLVMLIIVFIAQIQDFNPRMKLTPRAVTVGTIGLLVFPWIASLVIVPIILQEFYFRATGNGGNCFYLTLGSLQIFKSADTATPIL
;
A
#
# COMPACT_ATOMS: atom_id res chain seq x y z
N MET A 1 42.70 -44.60 28.12
CA MET A 1 42.88 -43.86 26.86
C MET A 1 41.54 -43.28 26.46
N SER A 2 41.56 -42.04 26.00
CA SER A 2 40.46 -41.09 25.93
C SER A 2 39.25 -41.55 25.12
N TYR A 3 38.06 -41.35 25.70
CA TYR A 3 36.85 -41.09 24.93
C TYR A 3 37.09 -39.83 24.08
N ASN A 4 37.00 -39.97 22.77
CA ASN A 4 36.92 -38.84 21.85
C ASN A 4 35.62 -39.01 21.05
N GLU A 5 34.50 -38.91 21.76
CA GLU A 5 33.20 -38.74 21.13
C GLU A 5 33.01 -37.25 20.87
N THR A 6 33.18 -36.89 19.59
CA THR A 6 32.78 -35.60 19.03
C THR A 6 31.31 -35.35 19.32
N ASN A 7 31.04 -34.58 20.37
CA ASN A 7 29.72 -34.20 20.84
C ASN A 7 29.15 -33.05 19.98
N SER A 8 28.96 -33.30 18.68
CA SER A 8 28.51 -32.30 17.69
C SER A 8 27.08 -32.53 17.18
N THR A 9 26.21 -33.19 17.94
CA THR A 9 24.94 -33.73 17.42
C THR A 9 23.64 -33.09 17.91
N ASN A 10 23.67 -32.15 18.85
CA ASN A 10 22.44 -31.48 19.29
C ASN A 10 22.30 -30.02 18.84
N THR A 11 23.32 -29.18 18.99
CA THR A 11 23.19 -27.74 18.68
C THR A 11 22.98 -27.46 17.19
N THR A 12 23.61 -28.21 16.29
CA THR A 12 23.44 -28.09 14.83
C THR A 12 22.06 -28.51 14.35
N ASN A 13 21.45 -29.54 14.95
CA ASN A 13 20.09 -29.99 14.62
C ASN A 13 19.02 -29.00 15.07
N TYR A 14 19.16 -28.38 16.25
CA TYR A 14 18.24 -27.32 16.71
C TYR A 14 18.29 -26.08 15.81
N PHE A 15 19.48 -25.67 15.35
CA PHE A 15 19.62 -24.54 14.41
C PHE A 15 19.05 -24.85 13.02
N ASN A 16 19.26 -26.07 12.52
CA ASN A 16 18.68 -26.50 11.23
C ASN A 16 17.15 -26.58 11.32
N GLN A 17 16.58 -27.11 12.40
CA GLN A 17 15.13 -27.19 12.59
C GLN A 17 14.47 -25.80 12.71
N TYR A 18 15.13 -24.84 13.38
CA TYR A 18 14.68 -23.44 13.41
C TYR A 18 14.80 -22.74 12.05
N SER A 19 15.89 -23.01 11.32
CA SER A 19 16.09 -22.54 9.94
C SER A 19 14.98 -23.08 9.02
N ASP A 20 14.64 -24.35 9.12
CA ASP A 20 13.66 -25.01 8.26
C ASP A 20 12.23 -24.53 8.56
N LEU A 21 11.88 -24.35 9.84
CA LEU A 21 10.61 -23.74 10.24
C LEU A 21 10.51 -22.28 9.77
N TYR A 22 11.59 -21.51 9.89
CA TYR A 22 11.63 -20.12 9.41
C TYR A 22 11.51 -20.06 7.88
N GLN A 23 12.18 -20.94 7.15
CA GLN A 23 12.07 -21.05 5.70
C GLN A 23 10.67 -21.48 5.27
N PHE A 24 10.07 -22.45 5.96
CA PHE A 24 8.71 -22.92 5.68
C PHE A 24 7.67 -21.82 5.93
N TYR A 25 7.75 -21.13 7.08
CA TYR A 25 6.88 -19.99 7.38
C TYR A 25 7.03 -18.88 6.34
N THR A 26 8.28 -18.55 5.99
CA THR A 26 8.59 -17.54 4.98
C THR A 26 8.02 -17.94 3.61
N TYR A 27 8.12 -19.22 3.24
CA TYR A 27 7.60 -19.74 1.98
C TYR A 27 6.06 -19.68 1.91
N ILE A 28 5.37 -20.11 2.96
CA ILE A 28 3.90 -20.01 3.06
C ILE A 28 3.48 -18.55 2.97
N TYR A 29 4.12 -17.68 3.75
CA TYR A 29 3.84 -16.26 3.77
C TYR A 29 3.93 -15.65 2.37
N TYR A 30 5.00 -15.95 1.62
CA TYR A 30 5.17 -15.46 0.26
C TYR A 30 4.16 -16.02 -0.72
N THR A 31 3.88 -17.32 -0.63
CA THR A 31 2.91 -17.98 -1.52
C THR A 31 1.52 -17.36 -1.33
N TYR A 32 1.08 -17.20 -0.09
CA TYR A 32 -0.18 -16.56 0.24
C TYR A 32 -0.22 -15.10 -0.24
N LYS A 33 0.86 -14.35 -0.01
CA LYS A 33 1.00 -12.96 -0.45
C LYS A 33 0.90 -12.83 -1.98
N ILE A 34 1.54 -13.73 -2.74
CA ILE A 34 1.44 -13.75 -4.21
C ILE A 34 0.00 -14.03 -4.64
N ILE A 35 -0.64 -15.05 -4.06
CA ILE A 35 -2.03 -15.40 -4.39
C ILE A 35 -2.95 -14.20 -4.18
N LEU A 36 -2.91 -13.57 -2.99
CA LEU A 36 -3.71 -12.38 -2.69
C LEU A 36 -3.43 -11.21 -3.64
N THR A 37 -2.17 -10.99 -3.99
CA THR A 37 -1.80 -9.91 -4.91
C THR A 37 -2.39 -10.16 -6.28
N VAL A 38 -2.29 -11.39 -6.80
CA VAL A 38 -2.79 -11.74 -8.13
C VAL A 38 -4.32 -11.67 -8.15
N THR A 39 -5.00 -12.29 -7.19
CA THR A 39 -6.47 -12.28 -7.12
C THR A 39 -7.00 -10.87 -6.90
N GLY A 40 -6.41 -10.09 -5.99
CA GLY A 40 -6.75 -8.69 -5.74
C GLY A 40 -6.55 -7.82 -6.97
N THR A 41 -5.45 -8.00 -7.71
CA THR A 41 -5.20 -7.26 -8.96
C THR A 41 -6.26 -7.56 -10.01
N LEU A 42 -6.58 -8.84 -10.24
CA LEU A 42 -7.61 -9.24 -11.21
C LEU A 42 -8.99 -8.67 -10.85
N LEU A 43 -9.34 -8.75 -9.57
CA LEU A 43 -10.60 -8.21 -9.06
C LEU A 43 -10.66 -6.69 -9.20
N ASN A 44 -9.58 -5.98 -8.89
CA ASN A 44 -9.50 -4.52 -9.04
C ASN A 44 -9.59 -4.09 -10.51
N VAL A 45 -8.94 -4.81 -11.44
CA VAL A 45 -9.08 -4.58 -12.89
C VAL A 45 -10.52 -4.82 -13.34
N TYR A 46 -11.15 -5.90 -12.87
CA TYR A 46 -12.54 -6.21 -13.21
C TYR A 46 -13.51 -5.12 -12.77
N PHE A 47 -13.43 -4.67 -11.52
CA PHE A 47 -14.27 -3.58 -11.02
C PHE A 47 -14.00 -2.26 -11.73
N LEU A 48 -12.73 -1.95 -12.02
CA LEU A 48 -12.36 -0.75 -12.74
C LEU A 48 -12.96 -0.77 -14.16
N ALA A 49 -12.84 -1.89 -14.87
CA ALA A 49 -13.42 -2.07 -16.19
C ALA A 49 -14.95 -1.93 -16.16
N ALA A 50 -15.62 -2.56 -15.18
CA ALA A 50 -17.06 -2.48 -15.02
C ALA A 50 -17.56 -1.04 -14.82
N ILE A 51 -16.88 -0.25 -13.97
CA ILE A 51 -17.24 1.15 -13.72
C ILE A 51 -16.97 2.03 -14.95
N LEU A 52 -15.87 1.80 -15.66
CA LEU A 52 -15.50 2.59 -16.84
C LEU A 52 -16.41 2.33 -18.04
N CYS A 53 -16.90 1.10 -18.20
CA CYS A 53 -17.83 0.73 -19.27
C CYS A 53 -19.23 1.35 -19.08
N SER A 54 -19.67 1.59 -17.84
CA SER A 54 -21.00 2.16 -17.57
C SER A 54 -20.98 3.68 -17.45
N LYS A 55 -21.63 4.38 -18.41
CA LYS A 55 -21.81 5.84 -18.38
C LYS A 55 -22.49 6.31 -17.10
N GLU A 56 -23.49 5.57 -16.63
CA GLU A 56 -24.24 5.92 -15.42
C GLU A 56 -23.36 5.81 -14.18
N MET A 57 -22.62 4.70 -14.05
CA MET A 57 -21.71 4.50 -12.93
C MET A 57 -20.61 5.57 -12.90
N ARG A 58 -20.00 5.90 -14.04
CA ARG A 58 -18.94 6.93 -14.14
C ARG A 58 -19.39 8.33 -13.72
N SER A 59 -20.70 8.63 -13.81
CA SER A 59 -21.22 9.96 -13.50
C SER A 59 -21.28 10.26 -12.00
N ARG A 60 -21.36 9.22 -11.15
CA ARG A 60 -21.54 9.34 -9.70
C ARG A 60 -20.20 9.61 -9.01
N LEU A 61 -20.15 10.62 -8.13
CA LEU A 61 -18.93 11.01 -7.40
C LEU A 61 -18.33 9.85 -6.60
N ARG A 62 -19.18 9.07 -5.91
CA ARG A 62 -18.79 7.86 -5.18
C ARG A 62 -17.97 6.90 -6.05
N ASN A 63 -18.43 6.64 -7.27
CA ASN A 63 -17.77 5.71 -8.18
C ASN A 63 -16.45 6.28 -8.72
N LYS A 64 -16.31 7.61 -8.83
CA LYS A 64 -15.03 8.25 -9.17
C LYS A 64 -14.00 8.09 -8.04
N ILE A 65 -14.43 8.18 -6.78
CA ILE A 65 -13.59 7.92 -5.61
C ILE A 65 -13.18 6.45 -5.57
N ILE A 66 -14.12 5.52 -5.77
CA ILE A 66 -13.84 4.08 -5.87
C ILE A 66 -12.85 3.80 -7.00
N CYS A 67 -13.02 4.38 -8.19
CA CYS A 67 -12.05 4.24 -9.28
C CYS A 67 -10.66 4.73 -8.88
N ASN A 68 -10.54 5.86 -8.17
CA ASN A 68 -9.25 6.36 -7.70
C ASN A 68 -8.60 5.37 -6.72
N SER A 69 -9.38 4.76 -5.82
CA SER A 69 -8.91 3.72 -4.91
C SER A 69 -8.45 2.47 -5.66
N LEU A 70 -9.22 2.02 -6.67
CA LEU A 70 -8.87 0.86 -7.49
C LEU A 70 -7.56 1.09 -8.26
N ILE A 71 -7.38 2.29 -8.84
CA ILE A 71 -6.12 2.66 -9.50
C ILE A 71 -4.97 2.64 -8.50
N LEU A 72 -5.16 3.17 -7.28
CA LEU A 72 -4.15 3.14 -6.23
C LEU A 72 -3.73 1.71 -5.88
N HIS A 73 -4.70 0.80 -5.66
CA HIS A 73 -4.42 -0.61 -5.37
C HIS A 73 -3.73 -1.32 -6.54
N LEU A 74 -4.10 -1.01 -7.78
CA LEU A 74 -3.44 -1.56 -8.97
C LEU A 74 -1.99 -1.10 -9.07
N VAL A 75 -1.69 0.17 -8.73
CA VAL A 75 -0.31 0.66 -8.72
C VAL A 75 0.51 -0.08 -7.65
N ASP A 76 -0.06 -0.31 -6.47
CA ASP A 76 0.62 -1.07 -5.40
C ASP A 76 0.85 -2.53 -5.79
N SER A 77 -0.20 -3.22 -6.23
CA SER A 77 -0.15 -4.65 -6.53
C SER A 77 0.65 -4.99 -7.79
N ALA A 78 0.58 -4.15 -8.84
CA ALA A 78 1.25 -4.41 -10.12
C ALA A 78 2.70 -3.90 -10.16
N PHE A 79 3.04 -2.82 -9.44
CA PHE A 79 4.38 -2.22 -9.50
C PHE A 79 5.15 -2.32 -8.19
N VAL A 80 4.58 -1.85 -7.07
CA VAL A 80 5.31 -1.73 -5.80
C VAL A 80 5.63 -3.09 -5.21
N MET A 81 4.63 -3.99 -5.12
CA MET A 81 4.79 -5.32 -4.54
C MET A 81 5.82 -6.17 -5.30
N PRO A 82 5.78 -6.27 -6.64
CA PRO A 82 6.82 -7.00 -7.39
C PRO A 82 8.22 -6.39 -7.24
N LEU A 83 8.33 -5.07 -7.21
CA LEU A 83 9.61 -4.37 -6.98
C LEU A 83 10.19 -4.71 -5.61
N VAL A 84 9.37 -4.73 -4.55
CA VAL A 84 9.79 -5.12 -3.20
C VAL A 84 10.30 -6.56 -3.17
N VAL A 85 9.60 -7.50 -3.82
CA VAL A 85 10.00 -8.92 -3.88
C VAL A 85 11.29 -9.10 -4.68
N ALA A 86 11.41 -8.46 -5.84
CA ALA A 86 12.62 -8.50 -6.66
C ALA A 86 13.84 -7.98 -5.91
N MET A 87 13.66 -6.93 -5.11
CA MET A 87 14.73 -6.30 -4.35
C MET A 87 15.14 -7.07 -3.10
N ARG A 88 14.33 -7.99 -2.57
CA ARG A 88 14.78 -8.88 -1.48
C ARG A 88 15.93 -9.80 -1.93
N LYS A 89 15.99 -10.14 -3.22
CA LYS A 89 17.05 -10.99 -3.81
C LYS A 89 18.33 -10.22 -4.17
N ARG A 90 18.30 -8.88 -4.23
CA ARG A 90 19.45 -8.04 -4.60
C ARG A 90 19.86 -7.14 -3.42
N ARG A 91 21.15 -6.82 -3.26
CA ARG A 91 21.58 -5.73 -2.36
C ARG A 91 21.13 -4.39 -2.96
N ALA A 92 19.86 -4.05 -2.76
CA ALA A 92 19.29 -2.77 -3.20
C ALA A 92 20.05 -1.59 -2.57
N SER A 93 20.34 -0.57 -3.37
CA SER A 93 20.95 0.66 -2.86
C SER A 93 20.04 1.33 -1.83
N CYS A 94 20.64 2.05 -0.89
CA CYS A 94 19.95 2.75 0.18
C CYS A 94 18.88 3.72 -0.37
N ILE A 95 19.24 4.48 -1.42
CA ILE A 95 18.36 5.40 -2.14
C ILE A 95 17.11 4.70 -2.68
N PHE A 96 17.26 3.50 -3.23
CA PHE A 96 16.12 2.76 -3.77
C PHE A 96 15.17 2.26 -2.67
N ARG A 97 15.70 1.89 -1.51
CA ARG A 97 14.87 1.54 -0.33
C ARG A 97 14.09 2.75 0.19
N THR A 98 14.72 3.92 0.20
CA THR A 98 14.06 5.19 0.53
C THR A 98 12.96 5.53 -0.47
N PHE A 99 13.20 5.34 -1.76
CA PHE A 99 12.20 5.53 -2.80
C PHE A 99 10.97 4.63 -2.60
N LEU A 100 11.19 3.32 -2.39
CA LEU A 100 10.09 2.37 -2.11
C LEU A 100 9.33 2.72 -0.82
N SER A 101 10.04 3.15 0.23
CA SER A 101 9.40 3.57 1.49
C SER A 101 8.52 4.80 1.29
N ASN A 102 8.99 5.79 0.53
CA ASN A 102 8.21 6.97 0.19
C ASN A 102 6.96 6.62 -0.62
N ILE A 103 7.07 5.76 -1.64
CA ILE A 103 5.91 5.33 -2.43
C ILE A 103 4.88 4.64 -1.52
N SER A 104 5.32 3.74 -0.65
CA SER A 104 4.39 3.04 0.25
C SER A 104 3.63 4.02 1.14
N LEU A 105 4.32 5.00 1.74
CA LEU A 105 3.68 6.01 2.59
C LEU A 105 2.76 6.96 1.80
N ILE A 106 3.15 7.35 0.59
CA ILE A 106 2.31 8.13 -0.31
C ILE A 106 1.01 7.39 -0.59
N GLN A 107 1.08 6.09 -0.89
CA GLN A 107 -0.09 5.27 -1.11
C GLN A 107 -0.97 5.15 0.13
N ASP A 108 -0.38 4.94 1.31
CA ASP A 108 -1.13 4.84 2.56
C ASP A 108 -1.86 6.17 2.87
N PHE A 109 -1.19 7.31 2.64
CA PHE A 109 -1.79 8.62 2.80
C PHE A 109 -2.99 8.81 1.85
N ILE A 110 -2.82 8.51 0.56
CA ILE A 110 -3.88 8.65 -0.44
C ILE A 110 -5.04 7.69 -0.12
N GLY A 111 -4.76 6.45 0.26
CA GLY A 111 -5.77 5.46 0.62
C GLY A 111 -6.63 5.92 1.80
N ASN A 112 -5.98 6.36 2.89
CA ASN A 112 -6.68 6.93 4.05
C ASN A 112 -7.50 8.17 3.70
N TRP A 113 -6.97 9.04 2.84
CA TRP A 113 -7.69 10.21 2.36
C TRP A 113 -8.94 9.84 1.56
N LEU A 114 -8.85 8.87 0.66
CA LEU A 114 -9.98 8.40 -0.14
C LEU A 114 -11.05 7.74 0.72
N LEU A 115 -10.67 7.00 1.76
CA LEU A 115 -11.59 6.41 2.73
C LEU A 115 -12.36 7.51 3.47
N VAL A 116 -11.67 8.53 4.00
CA VAL A 116 -12.30 9.68 4.65
C VAL A 116 -13.27 10.39 3.70
N MET A 117 -12.86 10.60 2.44
CA MET A 117 -13.72 11.22 1.42
C MET A 117 -14.95 10.36 1.11
N LEU A 118 -14.83 9.04 1.10
CA LEU A 118 -15.95 8.12 0.90
C LEU A 118 -16.96 8.25 2.06
N ILE A 119 -16.49 8.31 3.31
CA ILE A 119 -17.32 8.56 4.49
C ILE A 119 -18.03 9.91 4.39
N ILE A 120 -17.32 10.97 4.02
CA ILE A 120 -17.91 12.31 3.86
C ILE A 120 -19.00 12.30 2.78
N VAL A 121 -18.75 11.65 1.64
CA VAL A 121 -19.73 11.53 0.56
C VAL A 121 -20.94 10.71 1.02
N PHE A 122 -20.74 9.66 1.80
CA PHE A 122 -21.82 8.86 2.37
C PHE A 122 -22.70 9.68 3.34
N ILE A 123 -22.09 10.44 4.25
CA ILE A 123 -22.83 11.33 5.16
C ILE A 123 -23.59 12.40 4.37
N ALA A 124 -22.96 13.00 3.35
CA ALA A 124 -23.61 13.99 2.50
C ALA A 124 -24.81 13.40 1.74
N GLN A 125 -24.75 12.13 1.33
CA GLN A 125 -25.88 11.42 0.72
C GLN A 125 -27.01 11.17 1.71
N ILE A 126 -26.72 10.82 2.96
CA ILE A 126 -27.74 10.63 4.01
C ILE A 126 -28.45 11.94 4.35
N GLN A 127 -27.73 13.07 4.28
CA GLN A 127 -28.28 14.40 4.55
C GLN A 127 -28.99 15.04 3.35
N ASP A 128 -29.21 14.29 2.26
CA ASP A 128 -29.77 14.79 1.00
C ASP A 128 -29.06 16.04 0.46
N PHE A 129 -27.76 16.18 0.74
CA PHE A 129 -26.99 17.33 0.29
C PHE A 129 -26.73 17.22 -1.22
N ASN A 130 -27.48 17.99 -2.00
CA ASN A 130 -27.32 18.03 -3.46
C ASN A 130 -26.49 19.26 -3.90
N PRO A 131 -25.16 19.12 -4.12
CA PRO A 131 -24.31 20.23 -4.54
C PRO A 131 -24.70 20.80 -5.92
N ARG A 132 -25.43 20.03 -6.75
CA ARG A 132 -25.90 20.50 -8.07
C ARG A 132 -26.99 21.56 -7.97
N MET A 133 -27.65 21.70 -6.82
CA MET A 133 -28.66 22.75 -6.61
C MET A 133 -28.03 24.11 -6.28
N LYS A 134 -26.79 24.13 -5.79
CA LYS A 134 -26.10 25.36 -5.33
C LYS A 134 -24.90 25.76 -6.19
N LEU A 135 -24.31 24.84 -6.95
CA LEU A 135 -23.09 25.07 -7.72
C LEU A 135 -23.30 24.86 -9.21
N THR A 136 -22.58 25.65 -10.02
CA THR A 136 -22.57 25.47 -11.47
C THR A 136 -21.92 24.13 -11.86
N PRO A 137 -22.30 23.52 -12.99
CA PRO A 137 -21.71 22.24 -13.44
C PRO A 137 -20.18 22.29 -13.57
N ARG A 138 -19.63 23.46 -13.92
CA ARG A 138 -18.18 23.69 -14.00
C ARG A 138 -17.53 23.68 -12.61
N ALA A 139 -18.11 24.39 -11.63
CA ALA A 139 -17.60 24.41 -10.27
C ALA A 139 -17.61 23.01 -9.62
N VAL A 140 -18.67 22.23 -9.84
CA VAL A 140 -18.74 20.82 -9.37
C VAL A 140 -17.63 19.97 -10.00
N THR A 141 -17.36 20.16 -11.29
CA THR A 141 -16.30 19.42 -12.01
C THR A 141 -14.92 19.75 -11.46
N VAL A 142 -14.61 21.04 -11.34
CA VAL A 142 -13.32 21.52 -10.80
C VAL A 142 -13.14 21.06 -9.35
N GLY A 143 -14.17 21.18 -8.51
CA GLY A 143 -14.13 20.71 -7.13
C GLY A 143 -13.90 19.20 -7.03
N THR A 144 -14.53 18.41 -7.90
CA THR A 144 -14.31 16.95 -7.95
C THR A 144 -12.87 16.61 -8.35
N ILE A 145 -12.33 17.27 -9.37
CA ILE A 145 -10.95 17.05 -9.81
C ILE A 145 -9.98 17.46 -8.70
N GLY A 146 -10.19 18.63 -8.10
CA GLY A 146 -9.39 19.11 -6.98
C GLY A 146 -9.38 18.12 -5.82
N LEU A 147 -10.55 17.61 -5.42
CA LEU A 147 -10.69 16.65 -4.33
C LEU A 147 -9.95 15.33 -4.59
N LEU A 148 -9.93 14.86 -5.85
CA LEU A 148 -9.26 13.62 -6.24
C LEU A 148 -7.76 13.79 -6.46
N VAL A 149 -7.31 14.96 -6.95
CA VAL A 149 -5.89 15.24 -7.27
C VAL A 149 -5.12 15.78 -6.06
N PHE A 150 -5.78 16.53 -5.17
CA PHE A 150 -5.17 17.09 -3.97
C PHE A 150 -4.38 16.07 -3.12
N PRO A 151 -4.89 14.87 -2.78
CA PRO A 151 -4.13 13.92 -1.98
C PRO A 151 -2.84 13.44 -2.67
N TRP A 152 -2.80 13.40 -4.01
CA TRP A 152 -1.59 13.06 -4.76
C TRP A 152 -0.54 14.15 -4.63
N ILE A 153 -0.94 15.41 -4.82
CA ILE A 153 -0.01 16.56 -4.71
C ILE A 153 0.47 16.71 -3.26
N ALA A 154 -0.45 16.65 -2.29
CA ALA A 154 -0.14 16.79 -0.88
C ALA A 154 0.80 15.69 -0.38
N SER A 155 0.55 14.43 -0.75
CA SER A 155 1.41 13.32 -0.35
C SER A 155 2.83 13.40 -0.93
N LEU A 156 2.98 13.83 -2.19
CA LEU A 156 4.30 14.00 -2.82
C LEU A 156 5.18 15.04 -2.11
N VAL A 157 4.59 16.03 -1.45
CA VAL A 157 5.31 17.06 -0.70
C VAL A 157 5.48 16.68 0.77
N ILE A 158 4.39 16.26 1.42
CA ILE A 158 4.35 16.05 2.87
C ILE A 158 5.13 14.80 3.27
N VAL A 159 4.98 13.69 2.53
CA VAL A 159 5.57 12.40 2.92
C VAL A 159 7.11 12.45 2.97
N PRO A 160 7.83 12.99 1.97
CA PRO A 160 9.28 13.08 2.04
C PRO A 160 9.78 13.95 3.20
N ILE A 161 9.10 15.08 3.47
CA ILE A 161 9.43 15.99 4.58
C ILE A 161 9.29 15.27 5.92
N ILE A 162 8.15 14.60 6.13
CA ILE A 162 7.88 13.85 7.36
C ILE A 162 8.89 12.72 7.55
N LEU A 163 9.17 11.94 6.49
CA LEU A 163 10.11 10.83 6.55
C LEU A 163 11.52 11.29 6.95
N GLN A 164 11.98 12.40 6.35
CA GLN A 164 13.27 13.00 6.65
C GLN A 164 13.35 13.48 8.11
N GLU A 165 12.33 14.17 8.59
CA GLU A 165 12.26 14.68 9.97
C GLU A 165 12.27 13.53 11.00
N PHE A 166 11.46 12.50 10.78
CA PHE A 166 11.42 11.34 11.68
C PHE A 166 12.75 10.59 11.71
N TYR A 167 13.37 10.39 10.55
CA TYR A 167 14.66 9.74 10.50
C TYR A 167 15.75 10.56 11.20
N PHE A 168 15.77 11.88 10.98
CA PHE A 168 16.71 12.77 11.64
C PHE A 168 16.57 12.72 13.16
N ARG A 169 15.33 12.74 13.68
CA ARG A 169 15.07 12.59 15.12
C ARG A 169 15.51 11.24 15.68
N ALA A 170 15.33 10.16 14.92
CA ALA A 170 15.65 8.81 15.38
C ALA A 170 17.14 8.50 15.36
N THR A 171 17.89 9.06 14.39
CA THR A 171 19.28 8.67 14.12
C THR A 171 20.30 9.78 14.37
N GLY A 172 19.86 11.03 14.46
CA GLY A 172 20.74 12.21 14.52
C GLY A 172 21.50 12.50 13.21
N ASN A 173 21.28 11.71 12.15
CA ASN A 173 22.00 11.82 10.88
C ASN A 173 21.13 12.44 9.78
N GLY A 174 21.59 13.58 9.23
CA GLY A 174 21.08 14.16 8.00
C GLY A 174 21.68 13.48 6.78
N GLY A 175 21.28 12.24 6.49
CA GLY A 175 21.70 11.50 5.30
C GLY A 175 20.71 11.62 4.14
N ASN A 176 21.04 11.10 2.95
CA ASN A 176 20.09 10.97 1.82
C ASN A 176 19.37 9.61 1.81
N CYS A 177 19.49 8.84 2.89
CA CYS A 177 18.92 7.51 2.99
C CYS A 177 18.11 7.34 4.27
N PHE A 178 16.80 7.21 4.07
CA PHE A 178 15.81 7.03 5.12
C PHE A 178 14.99 5.78 4.78
N TYR A 179 14.85 4.83 5.71
CA TYR A 179 14.02 3.65 5.49
C TYR A 179 13.08 3.43 6.67
N LEU A 180 11.90 2.90 6.38
CA LEU A 180 10.89 2.61 7.39
C LEU A 180 11.28 1.33 8.15
N THR A 181 11.24 1.36 9.49
CA THR A 181 11.33 0.16 10.33
C THR A 181 9.98 -0.57 10.30
N LEU A 182 9.80 -1.43 9.28
CA LEU A 182 8.55 -2.08 8.85
C LEU A 182 8.25 -3.41 9.57
N GLY A 183 7.67 -3.36 10.77
CA GLY A 183 7.23 -4.58 11.47
C GLY A 183 5.83 -5.06 11.11
N SER A 184 4.82 -4.18 11.18
CA SER A 184 3.42 -4.64 11.33
C SER A 184 2.44 -4.22 10.22
N LEU A 185 2.76 -3.23 9.37
CA LEU A 185 1.80 -2.66 8.41
C LEU A 185 1.58 -3.47 7.12
N GLN A 186 2.50 -4.36 6.73
CA GLN A 186 2.43 -4.99 5.40
C GLN A 186 1.33 -6.06 5.24
N ILE A 187 0.91 -6.72 6.33
CA ILE A 187 -0.11 -7.78 6.28
C ILE A 187 -1.50 -7.19 6.11
N PHE A 188 -1.82 -6.15 6.88
CA PHE A 188 -3.08 -5.41 6.75
C PHE A 188 -3.22 -4.81 5.35
N LYS A 189 -2.13 -4.24 4.80
CA LYS A 189 -2.12 -3.67 3.45
C LYS A 189 -2.44 -4.67 2.34
N SER A 190 -1.97 -5.92 2.45
CA SER A 190 -2.33 -6.98 1.49
C SER A 190 -3.78 -7.45 1.60
N ALA A 191 -4.38 -7.35 2.78
CA ALA A 191 -5.80 -7.62 2.97
C ALA A 191 -6.65 -6.49 2.37
N ASP A 192 -6.23 -5.23 2.57
CA ASP A 192 -6.88 -4.05 1.98
C ASP A 192 -6.87 -4.08 0.44
N THR A 193 -5.84 -4.67 -0.19
CA THR A 193 -5.83 -4.88 -1.65
C THR A 193 -6.79 -5.97 -2.15
N ALA A 194 -7.21 -6.90 -1.28
CA ALA A 194 -8.07 -8.03 -1.63
C ALA A 194 -9.55 -7.75 -1.33
N THR A 195 -9.84 -6.88 -0.35
CA THR A 195 -11.20 -6.45 -0.04
C THR A 195 -11.52 -5.14 -0.76
N PRO A 196 -12.34 -5.14 -1.83
CA PRO A 196 -12.89 -3.88 -2.30
C PRO A 196 -13.71 -3.27 -1.16
N ILE A 197 -13.44 -2.00 -0.84
CA ILE A 197 -14.26 -1.24 0.12
C ILE A 197 -15.65 -1.10 -0.53
N LEU A 198 -16.55 -2.00 -0.16
CA LEU A 198 -17.96 -2.05 -0.53
C LEU A 198 -18.81 -1.56 0.64
#